data_AF-A0A2M9J1P0-F1
#
_entry.id   AF-A0A2M9J1P0-F1
#
_cell.length_a   1.000
_cell.length_b   1.000
_cell.length_c   1.000
_cell.angle_alpha   90.00
_cell.angle_beta   90.00
_cell.angle_gamma   90.00
#
_symmetry.space_group_name_H-M   'P 1'
#
loop_
_entity.id
_entity.type
_entity.pdbx_description
1 polymer ?
#
loop_
_entity_poly.entity_id
_entity_poly.type
_entity_poly.pdbx_seq_one_letter_code
_entity_poly.pdbx_strand_id
1 'polypeptide(L)'
;MPINDRDSVNHREAAKILGTSLLAALRRGYLTDAEERRIDRTIERAEIRETEKREIRQAAVEARDRARFEAKKQKAIDRATKRSGFSWL
;
A
#
# COMPACT_ATOMS: atom_id res chain seq x y z
N MET A 1 -19.98 8.13 -0.21
CA MET A 1 -18.89 8.97 -0.74
C MET A 1 -17.64 8.10 -0.79
N PRO A 2 -17.07 7.76 -1.95
CA PRO A 2 -15.86 6.95 -1.99
C PRO A 2 -14.69 7.88 -1.66
N ILE A 3 -14.16 7.75 -0.44
CA ILE A 3 -12.83 8.28 -0.11
C ILE A 3 -11.88 7.52 -1.02
N ASN A 4 -11.17 8.25 -1.86
CA ASN A 4 -10.39 7.74 -2.98
C ASN A 4 -9.38 6.70 -2.46
N ASP A 5 -9.09 5.63 -3.19
CA ASP A 5 -8.06 4.62 -2.81
C ASP A 5 -6.63 5.19 -2.66
N ARG A 6 -6.48 6.51 -2.85
CA ARG A 6 -5.25 7.28 -2.73
C ARG A 6 -5.16 8.08 -1.42
N ASP A 7 -6.25 8.22 -0.67
CA ASP A 7 -6.23 8.92 0.61
C ASP A 7 -5.65 7.98 1.68
N SER A 8 -4.63 8.45 2.38
CA SER A 8 -4.01 7.70 3.49
C SER A 8 -4.94 7.56 4.68
N VAL A 9 -5.79 8.56 4.90
CA VAL A 9 -6.71 8.67 6.02
C VAL A 9 -8.01 7.92 5.74
N ASN A 10 -8.35 6.94 6.60
CA ASN A 10 -9.61 6.21 6.44
C ASN A 10 -10.81 7.01 6.98
N HIS A 11 -12.04 6.58 6.65
CA HIS A 11 -13.28 7.25 7.07
C HIS A 11 -13.41 7.47 8.59
N ARG A 12 -12.92 6.54 9.42
CA ARG A 12 -12.98 6.68 10.89
C ARG A 12 -11.97 7.69 11.40
N GLU A 13 -10.78 7.74 10.79
CA GLU A 13 -9.74 8.72 11.11
C GLU A 13 -10.18 10.11 10.69
N ALA A 14 -10.73 10.25 9.48
CA ALA A 14 -11.31 11.49 8.99
C ALA A 14 -12.44 11.99 9.91
N ALA A 15 -13.34 11.11 10.34
CA ALA A 15 -14.42 11.45 11.28
C ALA A 15 -13.88 11.90 12.65
N LYS A 16 -12.80 11.30 13.15
CA LYS A 16 -12.15 11.73 14.41
C LYS A 16 -11.51 13.11 14.27
N ILE A 17 -10.82 13.37 13.17
CA ILE A 17 -10.19 14.67 12.90
C ILE A 17 -11.30 15.74 12.83
N LEU A 18 -12.31 15.52 11.99
CA LEU A 18 -13.46 16.43 11.86
C LEU A 18 -14.18 16.65 13.19
N GLY A 19 -14.41 15.60 13.97
CA GLY A 19 -15.05 15.71 15.29
C GLY A 19 -14.22 16.57 16.25
N THR A 20 -12.89 16.40 16.25
CA THR A 20 -11.98 17.18 17.10
C THR A 20 -11.97 18.65 16.69
N SER A 21 -11.86 18.92 15.38
CA SER A 21 -11.91 20.28 14.83
C SER A 21 -13.25 20.97 15.08
N LEU A 22 -14.36 20.24 14.94
CA LEU A 22 -15.71 20.77 15.20
C LEU A 22 -15.89 21.12 16.68
N LEU A 23 -15.47 20.23 17.60
CA LEU A 23 -15.54 20.49 19.04
C LEU A 23 -14.68 21.70 19.45
N ALA A 24 -13.48 21.81 18.87
CA ALA A 24 -12.60 22.96 19.11
C ALA A 24 -13.21 24.26 18.59
N ALA A 25 -13.79 24.25 17.38
CA ALA A 25 -14.50 25.38 16.79
C ALA A 25 -15.69 25.82 17.66
N LEU A 26 -16.47 24.88 18.18
CA LEU A 26 -17.62 25.18 19.04
C LEU A 26 -17.22 25.66 20.45
N ARG A 27 -16.09 25.19 20.99
CA ARG A 27 -15.67 25.53 22.36
C ARG A 27 -14.88 26.82 22.44
N ARG A 28 -13.91 27.01 21.54
CA ARG A 28 -12.93 28.12 21.61
C ARG A 28 -12.71 28.83 20.28
N GLY A 29 -13.11 28.21 19.16
CA GLY A 29 -12.88 28.75 17.81
C GLY A 29 -11.51 28.38 17.22
N TYR A 30 -10.61 27.78 18.00
CA TYR A 30 -9.27 27.37 17.55
C TYR A 30 -8.86 26.05 18.20
N LEU A 31 -7.96 25.32 17.54
CA LEU A 31 -7.35 24.10 18.06
C LEU A 31 -6.26 24.45 19.08
N THR A 32 -6.21 23.70 20.17
CA THR A 32 -5.07 23.74 21.10
C THR A 32 -3.92 22.90 20.57
N ASP A 33 -2.68 23.19 20.99
CA ASP A 33 -1.49 22.39 20.63
C ASP A 33 -1.68 20.89 20.90
N ALA A 34 -2.43 20.54 21.95
CA ALA A 34 -2.71 19.16 22.29
C ALA A 34 -3.67 18.48 21.29
N GLU A 35 -4.65 19.22 20.79
CA GLU A 35 -5.60 18.76 19.77
C GLU A 35 -4.93 18.68 18.39
N GLU A 36 -4.10 19.66 18.02
CA GLU A 36 -3.28 19.63 16.80
C GLU A 36 -2.36 18.42 16.80
N ARG A 37 -1.55 18.23 17.85
CA ARG A 37 -0.67 17.05 17.98
C ARG A 37 -1.43 15.72 17.94
N ARG A 38 -2.73 15.71 18.25
CA ARG A 38 -3.55 14.49 18.18
C ARG A 38 -4.02 14.23 16.75
N ILE A 39 -4.38 15.29 16.03
CA ILE A 39 -4.69 15.24 14.59
C ILE A 39 -3.44 14.82 13.82
N ASP A 40 -2.29 15.44 14.06
CA ASP A 40 -1.02 15.13 13.40
C ASP A 40 -0.62 13.66 13.58
N ARG A 41 -0.66 13.16 14.82
CA ARG A 41 -0.40 11.73 15.09
C ARG A 41 -1.37 10.78 14.37
N THR A 42 -2.58 11.23 14.09
CA THR A 42 -3.55 10.43 13.32
C THR A 42 -3.18 10.41 11.85
N ILE A 43 -2.76 11.53 11.29
CA ILE A 43 -2.30 11.66 9.91
C ILE A 43 -1.01 10.87 9.69
N GLU A 44 -0.02 11.02 10.58
CA GLU A 44 1.27 10.33 10.49
C GLU A 44 1.10 8.81 10.50
N ARG A 45 0.25 8.27 11.39
CA ARG A 45 -0.07 6.83 11.41
C ARG A 45 -0.76 6.35 10.13
N ALA A 46 -1.58 7.20 9.54
CA ALA A 46 -2.28 6.89 8.30
C ALA A 46 -1.29 6.84 7.12
N GLU A 47 -0.34 7.77 7.08
CA GLU A 47 0.74 7.78 6.09
C GLU A 47 1.63 6.55 6.21
N ILE A 48 2.17 6.25 7.40
CA ILE A 48 3.02 5.07 7.64
C ILE A 48 2.37 3.79 7.10
N ARG A 49 1.07 3.60 7.40
CA ARG A 49 0.32 2.43 6.95
C ARG A 49 0.23 2.32 5.42
N GLU A 50 0.02 3.44 4.73
CA GLU A 50 0.01 3.42 3.26
C GLU A 50 1.40 3.20 2.68
N THR A 51 2.45 3.73 3.30
CA THR A 51 3.84 3.47 2.90
C THR A 51 4.15 1.97 3.00
N GLU A 52 3.84 1.34 4.13
CA GLU A 52 4.00 -0.11 4.34
C GLU A 52 3.25 -0.94 3.28
N LYS A 53 1.99 -0.58 2.99
CA LYS A 53 1.21 -1.25 1.93
C LYS A 53 1.85 -1.10 0.56
N ARG A 54 2.40 0.08 0.23
CA ARG A 54 3.07 0.32 -1.05
C ARG A 54 4.32 -0.54 -1.17
N GLU A 55 5.13 -0.61 -0.11
CA GLU A 55 6.34 -1.46 -0.07
C GLU A 55 5.99 -2.94 -0.25
N ILE A 56 4.98 -3.45 0.47
CA ILE A 56 4.51 -4.83 0.31
C ILE A 56 4.01 -5.10 -1.10
N ARG A 57 3.24 -4.17 -1.68
CA ARG A 57 2.75 -4.30 -3.07
C ARG A 57 3.90 -4.33 -4.07
N GLN A 58 4.90 -3.47 -3.90
CA GLN A 58 6.09 -3.45 -4.77
C GLN A 58 6.86 -4.77 -4.66
N ALA A 59 7.13 -5.24 -3.45
CA ALA A 59 7.80 -6.52 -3.23
C ALA A 59 7.02 -7.70 -3.85
N ALA A 60 5.68 -7.69 -3.76
CA ALA A 60 4.84 -8.73 -4.36
C ALA A 60 4.87 -8.69 -5.91
N VAL A 61 4.89 -7.49 -6.51
CA VAL A 61 5.02 -7.32 -7.97
C VAL A 61 6.39 -7.82 -8.44
N GLU A 62 7.46 -7.44 -7.75
CA GLU A 62 8.81 -7.91 -8.06
C GLU A 62 8.94 -9.43 -7.95
N ALA A 63 8.39 -10.03 -6.88
CA ALA A 63 8.39 -11.48 -6.71
C ALA A 63 7.62 -12.19 -7.83
N ARG A 64 6.46 -11.64 -8.23
CA ARG A 64 5.66 -12.17 -9.34
C ARG A 64 6.43 -12.13 -10.66
N ASP A 65 7.13 -11.04 -10.92
CA ASP A 65 7.88 -10.89 -12.16
C ASP A 65 9.10 -11.81 -12.19
N ARG A 66 9.83 -11.95 -11.07
CA ARG A 66 10.91 -12.94 -10.93
C ARG A 66 10.41 -14.37 -11.20
N ALA A 67 9.31 -14.78 -10.57
CA ALA A 67 8.72 -16.10 -10.78
C ALA A 67 8.31 -16.33 -12.25
N ARG A 68 7.80 -15.29 -12.93
CA ARG A 68 7.49 -15.36 -14.37
C ARG A 68 8.74 -15.53 -15.22
N PHE A 69 9.83 -14.83 -14.89
CA PHE A 69 11.11 -14.98 -15.59
C PHE A 69 11.69 -16.39 -15.43
N GLU A 70 11.69 -16.91 -14.21
CA GLU A 70 12.14 -18.28 -13.92
C GLU A 70 11.30 -19.32 -14.65
N ALA A 71 9.97 -19.20 -14.64
CA ALA A 71 9.09 -20.10 -15.37
C ALA A 71 9.32 -20.06 -16.88
N LYS A 72 9.63 -18.88 -17.46
CA LYS A 72 10.02 -18.76 -18.88
C LYS A 72 11.36 -19.43 -19.15
N LYS A 73 12.35 -19.24 -18.27
CA LYS A 73 13.68 -19.87 -18.37
C LYS A 73 13.56 -21.38 -18.31
N GLN A 74 12.80 -21.92 -17.36
CA GLN A 74 12.57 -23.36 -17.23
C GLN A 74 11.89 -23.92 -18.49
N LYS A 75 10.85 -23.26 -18.99
CA LYS A 75 10.21 -23.67 -20.26
C LYS A 75 11.16 -23.65 -21.45
N ALA A 76 12.11 -22.70 -21.50
CA ALA A 76 13.12 -22.65 -22.56
C ALA A 76 14.10 -23.82 -22.44
N ILE A 77 14.55 -24.15 -21.22
CA ILE A 77 15.39 -25.31 -20.93
C ILE A 77 14.65 -26.61 -21.31
N ASP A 78 13.41 -26.79 -20.86
CA ASP A 78 12.59 -27.97 -21.15
C ASP A 78 12.37 -28.16 -22.66
N ARG A 79 12.21 -27.07 -23.41
CA ARG A 79 12.12 -27.12 -24.88
C ARG A 79 13.44 -27.53 -25.52
N ALA A 80 14.57 -27.00 -25.03
CA ALA A 80 15.89 -27.35 -25.54
C ALA A 80 16.22 -28.82 -25.25
N THR A 81 15.94 -29.32 -24.05
CA THR A 81 16.17 -30.71 -23.65
C THR A 81 15.24 -31.70 -24.37
N LYS A 82 13.96 -31.36 -24.58
CA LYS A 82 13.07 -32.16 -25.43
C LYS A 82 13.55 -32.24 -26.88
N ARG A 83 14.11 -31.14 -27.42
CA ARG A 83 14.63 -31.10 -28.80
C ARG A 83 15.93 -31.89 -28.95
N SER A 84 16.79 -31.94 -27.93
CA SER A 84 18.01 -32.78 -27.94
C SER A 84 17.70 -34.28 -27.75
N GLY A 85 16.63 -34.63 -27.04
CA GLY A 85 16.18 -36.02 -26.90
C GLY A 85 15.54 -36.62 -28.17
N PHE A 86 15.11 -35.78 -29.11
CA PHE A 86 14.45 -36.18 -30.36
C PHE A 86 15.43 -36.35 -31.54
N SER A 87 16.75 -36.33 -31.31
CA SER A 87 17.76 -36.21 -32.38
C SER A 87 18.41 -37.54 -32.82
N TRP A 88 17.91 -38.72 -32.45
CA TRP A 88 18.49 -40.02 -32.86
C TRP A 88 17.47 -41.17 -32.93
N LEU A 89 16.41 -41.02 -33.72
CA LEU A 89 15.65 -42.13 -34.34
C LEU A 89 15.30 -41.70 -35.77
#